data_AF-A0A9W5F1N3-F1
#
_entry.id   AF-A0A9W5F1N3-F1
#
_cell.length_a   1.000
_cell.length_b   1.000
_cell.length_c   1.000
_cell.angle_alpha   90.00
_cell.angle_beta   90.00
_cell.angle_gamma   90.00
#
_symmetry.space_group_name_H-M   'P 1'
#
loop_
_entity.id
_entity.type
_entity.pdbx_description
1 polymer ?
#
loop_
_entity_poly.entity_id
_entity_poly.type
_entity_poly.pdbx_seq_one_letter_code
_entity_poly.pdbx_strand_id
1 'polypeptide(L)'
;MRENPFWYPRHKRINGRIEFDAFLDAVQEEALRCTENFPRFHILNMAFGSVIPDKDPILILNAKGKYEIERQITYQINFGNRPMRRKDLDGNWATETGATLHYSLGDGGYVATSLYGFHSELGQMEEKMIFLRIGHYTAYQLKKFIERDIKDFVAYSYVSSVDTEPTWREWARVWFLRHFHPRQVNGKFESPKGNKWVGTAANFTLRTMLLVLLKPIGIALAAALLLFLGFEMLASLIS
;
A
#
# COMPACT_ATOMS: atom_id res chain seq x y z
N MET A 1 9.19 30.45 15.00
CA MET A 1 8.64 30.25 13.64
C MET A 1 9.24 28.98 13.04
N ARG A 2 8.43 27.96 12.74
CA ARG A 2 8.84 26.84 11.86
C ARG A 2 8.12 27.07 10.54
N GLU A 3 8.75 27.80 9.62
CA GLU A 3 8.14 28.20 8.34
C GLU A 3 8.08 27.08 7.28
N ASN A 4 8.54 25.87 7.61
CA ASN A 4 8.44 24.76 6.68
C ASN A 4 7.97 23.47 7.41
N PRO A 5 6.75 22.98 7.15
CA PRO A 5 6.23 21.75 7.75
C PRO A 5 7.00 20.49 7.31
N PHE A 6 7.89 20.60 6.31
CA PHE A 6 8.78 19.54 5.83
C PHE A 6 10.21 19.64 6.39
N TRP A 7 10.47 20.60 7.29
CA TRP A 7 11.77 20.75 7.96
C TRP A 7 11.89 19.80 9.15
N TYR A 8 12.44 18.62 8.89
CA TYR A 8 12.74 17.61 9.91
C TYR A 8 14.13 17.83 10.53
N PRO A 9 14.37 17.39 11.77
CA PRO A 9 15.69 17.46 12.38
C PRO A 9 16.75 16.75 11.53
N ARG A 10 17.92 17.38 11.35
CA ARG A 10 19.05 16.86 10.56
C ARG A 10 19.43 15.41 10.92
N HIS A 11 19.34 15.04 12.20
CA HIS A 11 19.64 13.69 12.67
C HIS A 11 18.72 12.61 12.05
N LYS A 12 17.43 12.90 11.82
CA LYS A 12 16.50 11.92 11.22
C LYS A 12 16.87 11.61 9.77
N ARG A 13 17.30 12.63 9.02
CA ARG A 13 17.76 12.46 7.62
C ARG A 13 19.04 11.62 7.56
N ILE A 14 20.02 11.96 8.41
CA ILE A 14 21.30 11.23 8.47
C ILE A 14 21.07 9.78 8.85
N ASN A 15 20.29 9.53 9.90
CA ASN A 15 19.99 8.16 10.36
C ASN A 15 19.22 7.38 9.30
N GLY A 16 18.19 7.96 8.66
CA GLY A 16 17.43 7.29 7.61
C GLY A 16 18.30 6.86 6.43
N ARG A 17 19.31 7.66 6.06
CA ARG A 17 20.28 7.30 5.03
C ARG A 17 21.19 6.15 5.45
N ILE A 18 21.77 6.22 6.65
CA ILE A 18 22.64 5.16 7.18
C ILE A 18 21.87 3.83 7.26
N GLU A 19 20.64 3.86 7.76
CA GLU A 19 19.77 2.68 7.87
C GLU A 19 19.39 2.13 6.49
N PHE A 20 19.14 2.99 5.51
CA PHE A 20 18.82 2.52 4.15
C PHE A 20 20.04 1.97 3.43
N ASP A 21 21.23 2.58 3.58
CA ASP A 21 22.48 2.05 3.03
C ASP A 21 22.80 0.66 3.63
N ALA A 22 22.64 0.50 4.95
CA ALA A 22 22.78 -0.80 5.63
C ALA A 22 21.74 -1.83 5.15
N PHE A 23 20.53 -1.40 4.79
CA PHE A 23 19.54 -2.25 4.15
C PHE A 23 19.97 -2.67 2.74
N LEU A 24 20.48 -1.75 1.91
CA LEU A 24 20.96 -2.05 0.55
C LEU A 24 22.07 -3.11 0.56
N ASP A 25 23.00 -3.02 1.51
CA ASP A 25 24.12 -3.97 1.62
C ASP A 25 23.65 -5.40 1.99
N ALA A 26 22.46 -5.56 2.59
CA ALA A 26 21.95 -6.85 3.07
C ALA A 26 20.71 -7.38 2.31
N VAL A 27 20.00 -6.53 1.56
CA VAL A 27 18.69 -6.89 1.00
C VAL A 27 18.78 -7.91 -0.13
N GLN A 28 19.84 -7.87 -0.94
CA GLN A 28 19.94 -8.73 -2.12
C GLN A 28 19.97 -10.22 -1.75
N GLU A 29 20.81 -10.60 -0.78
CA GLU A 29 20.87 -11.97 -0.27
C GLU A 29 19.52 -12.41 0.32
N GLU A 30 18.90 -11.53 1.11
CA GLU A 30 17.62 -11.83 1.73
C GLU A 30 16.49 -11.97 0.70
N ALA A 31 16.48 -11.14 -0.34
CA ALA A 31 15.53 -11.22 -1.43
C ALA A 31 15.67 -12.54 -2.18
N LEU A 32 16.89 -12.94 -2.53
CA LEU A 32 17.16 -14.23 -3.18
C LEU A 32 16.67 -15.40 -2.33
N ARG A 33 17.00 -15.41 -1.03
CA ARG A 33 16.55 -16.43 -0.08
C ARG A 33 15.02 -16.54 -0.01
N CYS A 34 14.32 -15.41 -0.05
CA CYS A 34 12.85 -15.39 -0.06
C CYS A 34 12.25 -16.00 -1.33
N THR A 35 12.97 -15.95 -2.45
CA THR A 35 12.50 -16.46 -3.76
C THR A 35 12.69 -17.96 -3.94
N GLU A 36 13.73 -18.56 -3.34
CA GLU A 36 14.05 -19.99 -3.46
C GLU A 36 12.88 -20.89 -3.07
N ASN A 37 12.20 -20.54 -1.98
CA ASN A 37 11.13 -21.33 -1.38
C ASN A 37 9.74 -21.01 -1.93
N PHE A 38 9.63 -20.24 -3.02
CA PHE A 38 8.34 -19.78 -3.52
C PHE A 38 8.02 -20.32 -4.91
N PRO A 39 7.26 -21.44 -5.04
CA PRO A 39 6.98 -22.08 -6.32
C PRO A 39 6.37 -21.15 -7.39
N ARG A 40 5.49 -20.22 -6.97
CA ARG A 40 4.87 -19.24 -7.88
C ARG A 40 5.88 -18.27 -8.47
N PHE A 41 6.99 -18.01 -7.78
CA PHE A 41 8.06 -17.16 -8.29
C PHE A 41 8.84 -17.84 -9.43
N HIS A 42 9.09 -19.15 -9.35
CA HIS A 42 9.87 -19.90 -10.35
C HIS A 42 9.31 -19.80 -11.78
N ILE A 43 8.00 -19.64 -11.92
CA ILE A 43 7.33 -19.44 -13.22
C ILE A 43 7.70 -18.07 -13.84
N LEU A 44 7.95 -17.05 -13.01
CA LEU A 44 8.32 -15.70 -13.42
C LEU A 44 9.84 -15.47 -13.43
N ASN A 45 10.62 -16.44 -12.93
CA ASN A 45 12.05 -16.30 -12.66
C ASN A 45 12.90 -16.04 -13.92
N MET A 46 12.45 -16.47 -15.10
CA MET A 46 13.17 -16.19 -16.36
C MET A 46 13.36 -14.69 -16.63
N ALA A 47 12.56 -13.84 -16.01
CA ALA A 47 12.64 -12.40 -16.15
C ALA A 47 13.07 -11.71 -14.85
N PHE A 48 13.42 -12.43 -13.79
CA PHE A 48 13.73 -11.80 -12.51
C PHE A 48 15.05 -11.02 -12.56
N GLY A 49 14.98 -9.77 -12.11
CA GLY A 49 16.14 -8.90 -11.92
C GLY A 49 16.05 -8.14 -10.60
N SER A 50 17.22 -7.74 -10.09
CA SER A 50 17.31 -6.76 -9.02
C SER A 50 18.30 -5.68 -9.42
N VAL A 51 17.89 -4.42 -9.28
CA VAL A 51 18.74 -3.26 -9.54
C VAL A 51 18.96 -2.53 -8.24
N ILE A 52 20.21 -2.49 -7.81
CA ILE A 52 20.71 -1.49 -6.87
C ILE A 52 21.37 -0.45 -7.79
N PRO A 53 20.83 0.78 -7.90
CA PRO A 53 21.50 1.84 -8.65
C PRO A 53 22.92 1.94 -8.14
N ASP A 54 23.84 2.15 -9.07
CA ASP A 54 25.24 2.21 -8.75
C ASP A 54 25.49 3.22 -7.61
N LYS A 55 26.44 2.93 -6.71
CA LYS A 55 26.80 3.88 -5.62
C LYS A 55 27.37 5.18 -6.20
N ASP A 56 27.66 5.18 -7.50
CA ASP A 56 28.19 6.29 -8.24
C ASP A 56 27.18 7.44 -8.39
N PRO A 57 27.61 8.67 -8.09
CA PRO A 57 26.74 9.83 -8.14
C PRO A 57 26.30 10.14 -9.57
N ILE A 58 24.99 10.37 -9.76
CA ILE A 58 24.47 10.94 -11.00
C ILE A 58 24.64 12.46 -10.92
N LEU A 59 25.25 13.06 -11.94
CA LEU A 59 25.37 14.51 -12.07
C LEU A 59 24.12 15.06 -12.76
N ILE A 60 23.31 15.82 -12.04
CA ILE A 60 22.11 16.46 -12.58
C ILE A 60 22.39 17.96 -12.74
N LEU A 61 22.13 18.49 -13.93
CA LEU A 61 22.25 19.93 -14.17
C LEU A 61 21.01 20.63 -13.61
N ASN A 62 21.18 21.44 -12.57
CA ASN A 62 20.08 22.21 -12.00
C ASN A 62 19.68 23.39 -12.92
N ALA A 63 18.54 24.03 -12.62
CA ALA A 63 18.06 25.20 -13.38
C ALA A 63 19.01 26.42 -13.38
N LYS A 64 20.05 26.41 -12.53
CA LYS A 64 21.10 27.42 -12.46
C LYS A 64 22.37 27.04 -13.22
N GLY A 65 22.33 25.94 -14.00
CA GLY A 65 23.48 25.45 -14.76
C GLY A 65 24.60 24.86 -13.89
N LYS A 66 24.33 24.49 -12.63
CA LYS A 66 25.30 23.80 -11.78
C LYS A 66 24.99 22.31 -11.74
N TYR A 67 26.03 21.49 -11.82
CA TYR A 67 25.91 20.05 -11.56
C TYR A 67 25.72 19.81 -10.06
N GLU A 68 24.60 19.19 -9.71
CA GLU A 68 24.33 18.66 -8.38
C GLU A 68 24.50 17.14 -8.44
N ILE A 69 25.25 16.61 -7.48
CA ILE A 69 25.38 15.17 -7.28
C ILE A 69 24.10 14.70 -6.61
N GLU A 70 23.23 14.04 -7.36
CA GLU A 70 22.05 13.38 -6.83
C GLU A 70 22.30 11.88 -6.85
N ARG A 71 22.42 11.28 -5.66
CA ARG A 71 22.38 9.82 -5.53
C ARG A 71 20.92 9.42 -5.43
N GLN A 72 20.40 8.74 -6.44
CA GLN A 72 19.13 8.05 -6.30
C GLN A 72 19.34 6.81 -5.43
N ILE A 73 19.02 6.93 -4.14
CA ILE A 73 19.13 5.83 -3.19
C ILE A 73 17.84 5.01 -3.27
N THR A 74 17.81 4.09 -4.24
CA THR A 74 16.67 3.19 -4.47
C THR A 74 17.11 1.73 -4.49
N TYR A 75 16.15 0.82 -4.35
CA TYR A 75 16.33 -0.60 -4.59
C TYR A 75 15.12 -1.12 -5.36
N GLN A 76 15.37 -1.83 -6.44
CA GLN A 76 14.32 -2.34 -7.31
C GLN A 76 14.47 -3.84 -7.49
N ILE A 77 13.36 -4.54 -7.37
CA ILE A 77 13.20 -5.91 -7.82
C ILE A 77 12.17 -5.85 -8.94
N ASN A 78 12.51 -6.38 -10.11
CA ASN A 78 11.60 -6.38 -11.25
C ASN A 78 11.49 -7.75 -11.91
N PHE A 79 10.37 -7.94 -12.58
CA PHE A 79 10.32 -8.86 -13.70
C PHE A 79 10.66 -8.05 -14.95
N GLY A 80 11.46 -8.62 -15.85
CA GLY A 80 11.85 -8.02 -17.11
C GLY A 80 10.71 -8.07 -18.12
N ASN A 81 10.96 -7.44 -19.26
CA ASN A 81 9.99 -7.43 -20.36
C ASN A 81 9.86 -8.82 -20.96
N ARG A 82 8.64 -9.20 -21.35
CA ARG A 82 8.39 -10.47 -22.03
C ARG A 82 7.48 -10.31 -23.23
N PRO A 83 7.72 -11.04 -24.33
CA PRO A 83 6.80 -11.07 -25.45
C PRO A 83 5.51 -11.76 -25.01
N MET A 84 4.39 -11.14 -25.33
CA MET A 84 3.07 -11.74 -25.17
C MET A 84 2.80 -12.70 -26.32
N ARG A 85 2.00 -13.73 -26.09
CA ARG A 85 1.62 -14.68 -27.16
C ARG A 85 0.49 -14.14 -28.04
N ARG A 86 0.39 -12.82 -28.16
CA ARG A 86 -0.69 -12.09 -28.83
C ARG A 86 -0.10 -10.93 -29.62
N LYS A 87 -0.79 -10.54 -30.68
CA LYS A 87 -0.43 -9.37 -31.47
C LYS A 87 -1.02 -8.09 -30.87
N ASP A 88 -0.30 -6.99 -31.02
CA ASP A 88 -0.80 -5.64 -30.74
C ASP A 88 -1.84 -5.20 -31.79
N LEU A 89 -2.29 -3.94 -31.71
CA LEU A 89 -3.24 -3.36 -32.67
C LEU A 89 -2.63 -3.16 -34.07
N ASP A 90 -1.30 -3.10 -34.17
CA ASP A 90 -0.54 -2.86 -35.40
C ASP A 90 -0.08 -4.17 -36.08
N GLY A 91 -0.34 -5.33 -35.44
CA GLY A 91 0.02 -6.66 -35.93
C GLY A 91 1.41 -7.17 -35.53
N ASN A 92 2.17 -6.44 -34.71
CA ASN A 92 3.43 -6.89 -34.11
C ASN A 92 3.18 -7.72 -32.85
N TRP A 93 4.22 -8.39 -32.34
CA TRP A 93 4.12 -9.10 -31.06
C TRP A 93 4.02 -8.10 -29.92
N ALA A 94 2.91 -8.14 -29.19
CA ALA A 94 2.73 -7.29 -28.02
C ALA A 94 3.79 -7.64 -26.96
N THR A 95 4.28 -6.64 -26.25
CA THR A 95 5.27 -6.82 -25.17
C THR A 95 4.65 -6.37 -23.85
N GLU A 96 4.92 -7.14 -22.80
CA GLU A 96 4.53 -6.81 -21.44
C GLU A 96 5.75 -6.31 -20.68
N THR A 97 5.72 -5.06 -20.21
CA THR A 97 6.69 -4.51 -19.28
C THR A 97 6.46 -5.09 -17.90
N GLY A 98 7.51 -5.62 -17.29
CA GLY A 98 7.37 -6.38 -16.06
C GLY A 98 7.09 -5.54 -14.81
N ALA A 99 6.40 -6.18 -13.87
CA ALA A 99 6.09 -5.57 -12.58
C ALA A 99 7.36 -5.25 -11.78
N THR A 100 7.30 -4.22 -10.93
CA THR A 100 8.44 -3.77 -10.11
C THR A 100 8.05 -3.57 -8.64
N LEU A 101 8.83 -4.11 -7.72
CA LEU A 101 8.85 -3.74 -6.31
C LEU A 101 9.98 -2.74 -6.09
N HIS A 102 9.63 -1.53 -5.66
CA HIS A 102 10.55 -0.40 -5.58
C HIS A 102 10.59 0.19 -4.17
N TYR A 103 11.79 0.27 -3.61
CA TYR A 103 12.12 0.98 -2.38
C TYR A 103 12.86 2.26 -2.75
N SER A 104 12.40 3.39 -2.21
CA SER A 104 13.05 4.69 -2.43
C SER A 104 13.20 5.44 -1.12
N LEU A 105 14.37 6.00 -0.87
CA LEU A 105 14.61 6.92 0.23
C LEU A 105 14.36 8.36 -0.25
N GLY A 106 13.44 9.07 0.41
CA GLY A 106 13.22 10.49 0.20
C GLY A 106 14.10 11.37 1.11
N ASP A 107 14.22 12.66 0.76
CA ASP A 107 15.10 13.65 1.43
C ASP A 107 14.91 13.77 2.95
N GLY A 108 13.71 13.45 3.43
CA GLY A 108 13.37 13.48 4.85
C GLY A 108 13.91 12.31 5.66
N GLY A 109 14.53 11.31 5.03
CA GLY A 109 14.86 10.02 5.63
C GLY A 109 13.69 9.02 5.61
N TYR A 110 12.60 9.34 4.90
CA TYR A 110 11.46 8.45 4.74
C TYR A 110 11.73 7.45 3.64
N VAL A 111 11.39 6.20 3.88
CA VAL A 111 11.40 5.16 2.86
C VAL A 111 9.97 4.93 2.39
N ALA A 112 9.79 4.95 1.08
CA ALA A 112 8.58 4.52 0.42
C ALA A 112 8.82 3.17 -0.25
N THR A 113 7.92 2.21 -0.03
CA THR A 113 7.90 0.93 -0.72
C THR A 113 6.66 0.89 -1.61
N SER A 114 6.86 0.64 -2.89
CA SER A 114 5.81 0.72 -3.91
C SER A 114 5.83 -0.49 -4.83
N LEU A 115 4.64 -0.92 -5.25
CA LEU A 115 4.42 -1.98 -6.24
C LEU A 115 3.91 -1.36 -7.54
N TYR A 116 4.60 -1.64 -8.63
CA TYR A 116 4.21 -1.34 -10.00
C TYR A 116 3.76 -2.65 -10.65
N GLY A 117 2.60 -2.62 -11.29
CA GLY A 117 2.06 -3.80 -11.98
C GLY A 117 2.69 -3.99 -13.35
N PHE A 118 2.39 -5.10 -14.00
CA PHE A 118 2.66 -5.24 -15.42
C PHE A 118 1.93 -4.15 -16.21
N HIS A 119 2.57 -3.72 -17.29
CA HIS A 119 2.00 -2.77 -18.25
C HIS A 119 2.19 -3.33 -19.66
N SER A 120 1.13 -3.30 -20.46
CA SER A 120 1.19 -3.66 -21.88
C SER A 120 0.33 -2.72 -22.70
N GLU A 121 0.59 -2.72 -24.01
CA GLU A 121 -0.24 -2.01 -24.98
C GLU A 121 -1.68 -2.55 -25.03
N LEU A 122 -1.87 -3.83 -24.69
CA LEU A 122 -3.18 -4.49 -24.68
C LEU A 122 -3.98 -4.20 -23.40
N GLY A 123 -3.32 -3.77 -22.33
CA GLY A 123 -3.96 -3.60 -21.04
C GLY A 123 -2.99 -3.19 -19.95
N GLN A 124 -3.52 -2.41 -19.02
CA GLN A 124 -2.82 -1.98 -17.81
C GLN A 124 -3.81 -1.92 -16.65
N MET A 125 -3.27 -1.97 -15.43
CA MET A 125 -4.07 -1.75 -14.24
C MET A 125 -4.53 -0.29 -14.14
N GLU A 126 -5.69 -0.08 -13.49
CA GLU A 126 -6.23 1.25 -13.21
C GLU A 126 -5.24 2.07 -12.36
N GLU A 127 -4.66 1.45 -11.34
CA GLU A 127 -3.59 2.02 -10.54
C GLU A 127 -2.22 1.89 -11.22
N LYS A 128 -1.47 3.00 -11.20
CA LYS A 128 -0.07 3.03 -11.63
C LYS A 128 0.82 2.32 -10.61
N MET A 129 0.57 2.55 -9.32
CA MET A 129 1.29 1.90 -8.23
C MET A 129 0.47 1.83 -6.95
N ILE A 130 0.83 0.86 -6.10
CA ILE A 130 0.31 0.70 -4.73
C ILE A 130 1.47 0.94 -3.75
N PHE A 131 1.27 1.80 -2.76
CA PHE A 131 2.26 2.06 -1.71
C PHE A 131 2.08 1.08 -0.57
N LEU A 132 3.00 0.12 -0.40
CA LEU A 132 2.96 -0.81 0.73
C LEU A 132 3.22 -0.07 2.06
N ARG A 133 4.10 0.93 2.03
CA ARG A 133 4.56 1.64 3.23
C ARG A 133 5.17 2.98 2.86
N ILE A 134 5.00 3.97 3.73
CA ILE A 134 5.70 5.27 3.70
C ILE A 134 6.03 5.63 5.14
N GLY A 135 7.31 5.72 5.50
CA GLY A 135 7.68 5.94 6.90
C GLY A 135 9.19 5.96 7.17
N HIS A 136 9.56 6.16 8.43
CA HIS A 136 10.92 5.96 8.92
C HIS A 136 11.06 4.51 9.36
N TYR A 137 12.02 3.80 8.77
CA TYR A 137 12.27 2.40 9.09
C TYR A 137 13.75 2.15 9.30
N THR A 138 14.06 1.26 10.23
CA THR A 138 15.43 0.76 10.40
C THR A 138 15.74 -0.30 9.35
N ALA A 139 17.03 -0.56 9.10
CA ALA A 139 17.50 -1.60 8.20
C ALA A 139 16.89 -2.97 8.58
N TYR A 140 16.82 -3.25 9.89
CA TYR A 140 16.21 -4.47 10.42
C TYR A 140 14.72 -4.60 10.10
N GLN A 141 13.96 -3.50 10.20
CA GLN A 141 12.54 -3.50 9.84
C GLN A 141 12.37 -3.76 8.35
N LEU A 142 13.11 -3.04 7.50
CA LEU A 142 13.09 -3.23 6.04
C LEU A 142 13.50 -4.65 5.63
N LYS A 143 14.48 -5.24 6.32
CA LYS A 143 14.87 -6.64 6.09
C LYS A 143 13.76 -7.62 6.47
N LYS A 144 13.05 -7.42 7.58
CA LYS A 144 11.89 -8.28 7.94
C LYS A 144 10.72 -8.15 6.97
N PHE A 145 10.65 -7.02 6.31
CA PHE A 145 9.58 -6.62 5.42
C PHE A 145 9.69 -7.23 4.02
N ILE A 146 10.90 -7.52 3.56
CA ILE A 146 11.16 -8.03 2.21
C ILE A 146 10.43 -9.34 1.91
N GLU A 147 10.33 -10.27 2.87
CA GLU A 147 9.66 -11.55 2.67
C GLU A 147 8.17 -11.36 2.35
N ARG A 148 7.52 -10.48 3.11
CA ARG A 148 6.11 -10.12 2.88
C ARG A 148 5.97 -9.36 1.57
N ASP A 149 6.86 -8.42 1.30
CA ASP A 149 6.80 -7.57 0.11
C ASP A 149 7.04 -8.38 -1.17
N ILE A 150 7.88 -9.42 -1.15
CA ILE A 150 8.05 -10.35 -2.27
C ILE A 150 6.78 -11.16 -2.51
N LYS A 151 6.10 -11.61 -1.45
CA LYS A 151 4.80 -12.30 -1.58
C LYS A 151 3.72 -11.37 -2.14
N ASP A 152 3.68 -10.11 -1.69
CA ASP A 152 2.78 -9.08 -2.23
C ASP A 152 3.12 -8.77 -3.69
N PHE A 153 4.41 -8.65 -4.02
CA PHE A 153 4.93 -8.40 -5.36
C PHE A 153 4.53 -9.50 -6.33
N VAL A 154 4.81 -10.76 -6.03
CA VAL A 154 4.44 -11.88 -6.90
C VAL A 154 2.93 -11.98 -7.08
N ALA A 155 2.15 -11.86 -6.00
CA ALA A 155 0.69 -11.88 -6.12
C ALA A 155 0.18 -10.75 -7.04
N TYR A 156 0.75 -9.55 -6.89
CA TYR A 156 0.42 -8.41 -7.74
C TYR A 156 0.86 -8.61 -9.19
N SER A 157 2.02 -9.22 -9.43
CA SER A 157 2.52 -9.60 -10.74
C SER A 157 1.56 -10.55 -11.47
N TYR A 158 1.03 -11.58 -10.80
CA TYR A 158 0.05 -12.49 -11.39
C TYR A 158 -1.30 -11.83 -11.69
N VAL A 159 -1.75 -10.92 -10.82
CA VAL A 159 -3.03 -10.24 -11.03
C VAL A 159 -2.91 -9.15 -12.10
N SER A 160 -1.77 -8.46 -12.16
CA SER A 160 -1.53 -7.35 -13.10
C SER A 160 -1.22 -7.79 -14.52
N SER A 161 -0.73 -9.01 -14.71
CA SER A 161 -0.40 -9.51 -16.02
C SER A 161 -1.62 -10.00 -16.81
N VAL A 162 -1.61 -9.75 -18.12
CA VAL A 162 -2.64 -10.20 -19.06
C VAL A 162 -2.53 -11.70 -19.39
N ASP A 163 -1.31 -12.23 -19.41
CA ASP A 163 -1.00 -13.59 -19.89
C ASP A 163 -0.85 -14.62 -18.75
N THR A 164 -1.07 -14.22 -17.49
CA THR A 164 -0.98 -15.15 -16.35
C THR A 164 -2.33 -15.42 -15.71
N GLU A 165 -2.46 -16.59 -15.09
CA GLU A 165 -3.65 -16.99 -14.34
C GLU A 165 -3.43 -16.81 -12.82
N PRO A 166 -3.99 -15.74 -12.21
CA PRO A 166 -3.97 -15.57 -10.77
C PRO A 166 -4.91 -16.54 -10.05
N THR A 167 -4.46 -17.03 -8.91
CA THR A 167 -5.27 -17.83 -7.97
C THR A 167 -6.24 -16.94 -7.18
N TRP A 168 -7.29 -17.53 -6.60
CA TRP A 168 -8.22 -16.80 -5.73
C TRP A 168 -7.54 -16.13 -4.52
N ARG A 169 -6.45 -16.73 -4.01
CA ARG A 169 -5.66 -16.16 -2.90
C ARG A 169 -4.92 -14.90 -3.32
N GLU A 170 -4.36 -14.89 -4.53
CA GLU A 170 -3.66 -13.72 -5.07
C GLU A 170 -4.66 -12.60 -5.37
N TRP A 171 -5.84 -12.93 -5.92
CA TRP A 171 -6.95 -11.98 -6.07
C TRP A 171 -7.36 -11.35 -4.74
N ALA A 172 -7.60 -12.16 -3.71
CA ALA A 172 -7.98 -11.66 -2.39
C ALA A 172 -6.89 -10.78 -1.77
N ARG A 173 -5.62 -11.16 -1.96
CA ARG A 173 -4.46 -10.40 -1.48
C ARG A 173 -4.34 -9.04 -2.17
N VAL A 174 -4.43 -8.99 -3.49
CA VAL A 174 -4.38 -7.73 -4.25
C VAL A 174 -5.60 -6.86 -3.98
N TRP A 175 -6.79 -7.47 -3.81
CA TRP A 175 -7.98 -6.76 -3.36
C TRP A 175 -7.74 -6.08 -2.01
N PHE A 176 -7.13 -6.79 -1.04
CA PHE A 176 -6.77 -6.22 0.25
C PHE A 176 -5.77 -5.06 0.10
N LEU A 177 -4.73 -5.23 -0.72
CA LEU A 177 -3.77 -4.16 -1.00
C LEU A 177 -4.47 -2.91 -1.53
N ARG A 178 -5.32 -3.04 -2.55
CA ARG A 178 -6.08 -1.92 -3.15
C ARG A 178 -7.00 -1.19 -2.17
N HIS A 179 -7.53 -1.89 -1.16
CA HIS A 179 -8.47 -1.29 -0.21
C HIS A 179 -7.77 -0.60 0.96
N PHE A 180 -6.69 -1.20 1.46
CA PHE A 180 -6.05 -0.77 2.71
C PHE A 180 -4.74 0.00 2.52
N HIS A 181 -4.23 0.10 1.30
CA HIS A 181 -3.02 0.85 1.00
C HIS A 181 -3.30 2.07 0.12
N PRO A 182 -2.50 3.14 0.27
CA PRO A 182 -2.55 4.25 -0.66
C PRO A 182 -2.15 3.80 -2.06
N ARG A 183 -2.69 4.43 -3.09
CA ARG A 183 -2.39 4.10 -4.49
C ARG A 183 -2.30 5.35 -5.33
N GLN A 184 -1.63 5.26 -6.48
CA GLN A 184 -1.64 6.32 -7.48
C GLN A 184 -2.53 5.89 -8.65
N VAL A 185 -3.58 6.65 -8.93
CA VAL A 185 -4.52 6.40 -10.04
C VAL A 185 -4.55 7.65 -10.90
N ASN A 186 -4.28 7.53 -12.20
CA ASN A 186 -4.26 8.65 -13.15
C ASN A 186 -3.42 9.85 -12.66
N GLY A 187 -2.24 9.56 -12.11
CA GLY A 187 -1.32 10.57 -11.56
C GLY A 187 -1.72 11.12 -10.18
N LYS A 188 -2.92 10.86 -9.68
CA LYS A 188 -3.42 11.36 -8.40
C LYS A 188 -3.15 10.36 -7.28
N PHE A 189 -2.77 10.89 -6.12
CA PHE A 189 -2.63 10.10 -4.90
C PHE A 189 -4.01 9.86 -4.28
N GLU A 190 -4.38 8.58 -4.14
CA GLU A 190 -5.59 8.15 -3.45
C GLU A 190 -5.24 7.56 -2.09
N SER A 191 -5.91 8.03 -1.05
CA SER A 191 -5.80 7.46 0.30
C SER A 191 -6.54 6.10 0.40
N PRO A 192 -6.16 5.23 1.36
CA PRO A 192 -6.82 3.95 1.57
C PRO A 192 -8.34 4.10 1.76
N LYS A 193 -9.13 3.33 1.00
CA LYS A 193 -10.60 3.30 1.14
C LYS A 193 -11.04 2.64 2.46
N GLY A 194 -10.23 1.71 2.99
CA GLY A 194 -10.52 0.94 4.19
C GLY A 194 -10.78 1.79 5.44
N ASN A 195 -10.14 2.95 5.56
CA ASN A 195 -10.36 3.85 6.69
C ASN A 195 -11.82 4.35 6.76
N LYS A 196 -12.51 4.45 5.62
CA LYS A 196 -13.94 4.78 5.61
C LYS A 196 -14.78 3.62 6.11
N TRP A 197 -14.45 2.38 5.74
CA TRP A 197 -15.19 1.17 6.14
C TRP A 197 -15.05 0.84 7.62
N VAL A 198 -13.84 0.94 8.18
CA VAL A 198 -13.62 0.72 9.63
C VAL A 198 -14.37 1.77 10.44
N GLY A 199 -14.38 3.02 9.98
CA GLY A 199 -15.20 4.08 10.56
C GLY A 199 -16.69 3.75 10.52
N THR A 200 -17.20 3.22 9.40
CA THR A 200 -18.61 2.83 9.27
C THR A 200 -18.99 1.65 10.17
N ALA A 201 -18.15 0.61 10.26
CA ALA A 201 -18.42 -0.54 11.12
C ALA A 201 -18.36 -0.16 12.61
N ALA A 202 -17.36 0.62 13.03
CA ALA A 202 -17.27 1.14 14.39
C ALA A 202 -18.45 2.06 14.73
N ASN A 203 -18.85 2.94 13.81
CA ASN A 203 -20.03 3.79 13.97
C ASN A 203 -21.33 2.97 14.04
N PHE A 204 -21.42 1.88 13.28
CA PHE A 204 -22.58 0.98 13.33
C PHE A 204 -22.65 0.24 14.68
N THR A 205 -21.53 -0.27 15.17
CA THR A 205 -21.43 -0.92 16.49
C THR A 205 -21.71 0.06 17.62
N LEU A 206 -21.15 1.26 17.58
CA LEU A 206 -21.42 2.31 18.58
C LEU A 206 -22.90 2.72 18.56
N ARG A 207 -23.50 2.88 17.38
CA ARG A 207 -24.94 3.19 17.26
C ARG A 207 -25.82 2.06 17.80
N THR A 208 -25.49 0.80 17.51
CA THR A 208 -26.25 -0.34 18.04
C THR A 208 -26.09 -0.47 19.56
N MET A 209 -24.89 -0.28 20.10
CA MET A 209 -24.67 -0.23 21.55
C MET A 209 -25.45 0.91 22.23
N LEU A 210 -25.43 2.12 21.64
CA LEU A 210 -26.13 3.28 22.17
C LEU A 210 -27.66 3.09 22.12
N LEU A 211 -28.19 2.50 21.04
CA LEU A 211 -29.61 2.13 20.95
C LEU A 211 -30.01 1.07 21.98
N VAL A 212 -29.16 0.09 22.25
CA VAL A 212 -29.40 -0.94 23.27
C VAL A 212 -29.43 -0.32 24.67
N LEU A 213 -28.54 0.64 24.96
CA LEU A 213 -28.52 1.37 26.23
C LEU A 213 -29.72 2.31 26.42
N LEU A 214 -30.29 2.85 25.34
CA LEU A 214 -31.47 3.72 25.40
C LEU A 214 -32.77 2.97 25.67
N LYS A 215 -32.87 1.67 25.30
CA LYS A 215 -34.09 0.87 25.50
C LYS A 215 -34.59 0.85 26.96
N PRO A 216 -33.77 0.56 27.99
CA PRO A 216 -34.20 0.61 29.38
C PRO A 216 -34.74 1.97 29.82
N ILE A 217 -34.11 3.06 29.37
CA ILE A 217 -34.55 4.43 29.68
C ILE A 217 -35.93 4.69 29.06
N GLY A 218 -36.13 4.28 27.81
CA GLY A 218 -37.43 4.38 27.15
C GLY A 218 -38.53 3.59 27.88
N ILE A 219 -38.23 2.37 28.33
CA ILE A 219 -39.17 1.55 29.11
C ILE A 219 -39.50 2.21 30.45
N ALA A 220 -38.50 2.74 31.15
CA ALA A 220 -38.70 3.41 32.44
C ALA A 220 -39.57 4.68 32.28
N LEU A 221 -39.33 5.49 31.25
CA LEU A 221 -40.16 6.66 30.93
C LEU A 221 -41.59 6.27 30.59
N ALA A 222 -41.80 5.21 29.78
CA ALA A 222 -43.13 4.73 29.45
C ALA A 222 -43.88 4.23 30.70
N ALA A 223 -43.21 3.49 31.59
CA ALA A 223 -43.77 3.05 32.86
C ALA A 223 -44.12 4.23 33.77
N ALA A 224 -43.24 5.23 33.87
CA ALA A 224 -43.48 6.43 34.66
C ALA A 224 -44.68 7.23 34.13
N LEU A 225 -44.80 7.38 32.81
CA LEU A 225 -45.96 8.04 32.17
C LEU A 225 -47.27 7.26 32.41
N LEU A 226 -47.23 5.93 32.33
CA LEU A 226 -48.39 5.09 32.63
C LEU A 226 -48.80 5.18 34.10
N LEU A 227 -47.85 5.24 35.02
CA LEU A 227 -48.16 5.43 36.44
C LEU A 227 -48.73 6.82 36.69
N PHE A 228 -48.19 7.86 36.06
CA PHE A 228 -48.66 9.24 36.26
C PHE A 228 -50.05 9.47 35.65
N LEU A 229 -50.25 9.13 34.37
CA LEU A 229 -51.50 9.36 33.65
C LEU A 229 -52.56 8.29 33.95
N GLY A 230 -52.14 7.04 34.18
CA GLY A 230 -53.04 5.93 34.47
C GLY A 230 -53.70 6.06 35.84
N PHE A 231 -53.01 6.66 36.83
CA PHE A 231 -53.61 6.94 38.14
C PHE A 231 -54.73 7.97 38.06
N GLU A 232 -54.58 9.03 37.26
CA GLU A 232 -55.66 10.02 37.07
C GLU A 232 -56.88 9.40 36.38
N MET A 233 -56.65 8.56 35.36
CA MET A 233 -57.75 7.88 34.68
C MET A 233 -58.47 6.89 35.61
N LEU A 234 -57.73 6.13 36.43
CA LEU A 234 -58.29 5.23 37.45
C LEU A 234 -59.05 5.99 38.55
N ALA A 235 -58.51 7.11 39.02
CA ALA A 235 -59.16 7.95 40.03
C ALA A 235 -60.50 8.51 39.50
N SER A 236 -60.55 8.93 38.23
CA SER A 236 -61.78 9.42 37.59
C SER A 236 -62.84 8.35 37.35
N LEU A 237 -62.46 7.06 37.35
CA LEU A 237 -63.37 5.94 37.11
C LEU A 237 -64.01 5.40 38.39
N ILE A 238 -63.44 5.73 39.55
CA ILE A 238 -63.90 5.29 40.89
C ILE A 238 -64.70 6.40 41.60
N SER A 239 -64.53 7.66 41.20
CA SER A 239 -65.33 8.81 41.67
C SER A 239 -66.65 8.93 40.92
#